data_AF-A0A9E3UAZ6-F1
#
_entry.id   AF-A0A9E3UAZ6-F1
#
_cell.length_a   1.000
_cell.length_b   1.000
_cell.length_c   1.000
_cell.angle_alpha   90.00
_cell.angle_beta   90.00
_cell.angle_gamma   90.00
#
_symmetry.space_group_name_H-M   'P 1'
#
loop_
_entity.id
_entity.type
_entity.pdbx_description
1 polymer ?
#
loop_
_entity_poly.entity_id
_entity_poly.type
_entity_poly.pdbx_seq_one_letter_code
_entity_poly.pdbx_strand_id
1 'polypeptide(L)'
;MRAAPIAMIAVTAVAIAAGCGDDKRAGFASDVPAFSNCDDGRDCDGDGFVAPADCNENDPRVNPAAYDFPGDGVDNDCDGAIDDPVLTCETIPTESPGSPTDFARAADLCAQKTFDPLIRAAWGRIRGYGPGQRLWISETKPAQVNIVTSFGQNRPRYGQTMAGFSTGPWGAADPRSSPPLDEADFKILDACKEIPLEGQDCASLTYGAPGGGGVSVQDWAELTLWLKVPSNAQALVMDFAFFSTEFNQFWNASLNDAFFVLVDGQNVAKDGNGLAMTVNSGFFQLCPPHPGPPGLSQDKAAALGPCVGVDGDAAQSVFGTLRGTGYDGAAVSSDFTVSSSNGQKYVYGGGSGWLTARAAVTPSQEVMVRIILHDTFDGLKDSAVLFDGFRWEPERTSSVGRPPR
;
A
#
# COMPACT_ATOMS: atom_id res chain seq x y z
N MET A 1 -60.05 -18.86 -51.61
CA MET A 1 -58.79 -18.29 -51.07
C MET A 1 -58.67 -16.87 -51.58
N ARG A 2 -59.11 -15.89 -50.78
CA ARG A 2 -59.16 -14.47 -51.16
C ARG A 2 -58.00 -13.74 -50.48
N ALA A 3 -57.20 -13.05 -51.27
CA ALA A 3 -56.14 -12.16 -50.81
C ALA A 3 -56.75 -10.91 -50.15
N ALA A 4 -56.18 -10.49 -49.02
CA ALA A 4 -56.54 -9.27 -48.29
C ALA A 4 -55.59 -8.11 -48.67
N PRO A 5 -56.06 -6.85 -48.64
CA PRO A 5 -55.28 -5.69 -49.06
C PRO A 5 -54.48 -5.04 -47.92
N ILE A 6 -53.43 -4.34 -48.32
CA ILE A 6 -52.49 -3.55 -47.49
C ILE A 6 -53.17 -2.26 -47.00
N ALA A 7 -53.01 -1.94 -45.72
CA ALA A 7 -53.40 -0.65 -45.14
C ALA A 7 -52.15 0.07 -44.58
N MET A 8 -51.95 1.32 -45.03
CA MET A 8 -50.98 2.27 -44.47
C MET A 8 -51.37 2.62 -43.03
N ILE A 9 -50.39 2.63 -42.12
CA ILE A 9 -50.52 3.22 -40.78
C ILE A 9 -49.66 4.47 -40.74
N ALA A 10 -50.29 5.60 -40.42
CA ALA A 10 -49.67 6.90 -40.22
C ALA A 10 -48.79 6.89 -38.96
N VAL A 11 -47.60 7.48 -39.09
CA VAL A 11 -46.68 7.72 -37.99
C VAL A 11 -47.11 9.01 -37.27
N THR A 12 -47.47 8.90 -36.00
CA THR A 12 -47.63 10.05 -35.11
C THR A 12 -46.51 10.00 -34.08
N ALA A 13 -45.63 11.00 -34.10
CA ALA A 13 -44.57 11.14 -33.11
C ALA A 13 -45.17 11.45 -31.74
N VAL A 14 -44.85 10.61 -30.74
CA VAL A 14 -45.15 10.89 -29.33
C VAL A 14 -43.88 11.45 -28.71
N ALA A 15 -43.92 12.71 -28.31
CA ALA A 15 -42.93 13.30 -27.41
C ALA A 15 -43.22 12.77 -26.00
N ILE A 16 -42.31 11.99 -25.43
CA ILE A 16 -42.35 11.58 -24.03
C ILE A 16 -41.61 12.65 -23.23
N ALA A 17 -42.37 13.50 -22.54
CA ALA A 17 -41.85 14.33 -21.47
C ALA A 17 -41.72 13.43 -20.22
N ALA A 18 -40.51 13.28 -19.70
CA ALA A 18 -40.28 12.70 -18.39
C ALA A 18 -40.78 13.69 -17.34
N GLY A 19 -41.84 13.31 -16.62
CA GLY A 19 -42.25 13.96 -15.39
C GLY A 19 -42.31 12.89 -14.31
N CYS A 20 -41.51 13.04 -13.25
CA CYS A 20 -41.71 12.30 -12.01
C CYS A 20 -43.04 12.77 -11.42
N GLY A 21 -44.03 11.88 -11.40
CA GLY A 21 -45.37 12.16 -10.89
C GLY A 21 -45.47 11.86 -9.40
N ASP A 22 -45.91 12.86 -8.66
CA ASP A 22 -46.47 12.75 -7.30
C ASP A 22 -47.67 11.80 -7.29
N ASP A 23 -47.57 10.66 -6.59
CA ASP A 23 -48.74 9.87 -6.19
C ASP A 23 -48.66 9.49 -4.70
N LYS A 24 -48.97 10.45 -3.83
CA LYS A 24 -49.34 10.17 -2.43
C LYS A 24 -50.82 9.76 -2.39
N ARG A 25 -51.11 8.47 -2.13
CA ARG A 25 -52.23 7.96 -1.29
C ARG A 25 -52.31 6.42 -1.30
N ALA A 26 -51.94 5.78 -0.18
CA ALA A 26 -52.87 5.07 0.71
C ALA A 26 -52.16 4.15 1.72
N GLY A 27 -52.30 4.46 3.02
CA GLY A 27 -52.40 3.43 4.06
C GLY A 27 -51.18 3.09 4.90
N PHE A 28 -50.70 4.00 5.75
CA PHE A 28 -50.07 3.65 7.03
C PHE A 28 -50.46 4.66 8.12
N ALA A 29 -50.60 4.15 9.34
CA ALA A 29 -51.30 4.76 10.47
C ALA A 29 -50.67 6.06 10.99
N SER A 30 -51.52 6.88 11.60
CA SER A 30 -51.22 8.07 12.39
C SER A 30 -50.22 7.79 13.53
N ASP A 31 -49.36 8.78 13.79
CA ASP A 31 -48.47 8.98 14.94
C ASP A 31 -46.96 8.69 14.74
N VAL A 32 -46.37 9.22 13.66
CA VAL A 32 -44.92 9.43 13.54
C VAL A 32 -44.63 10.92 13.39
N PRO A 33 -43.75 11.55 14.20
CA PRO A 33 -43.47 12.97 14.09
C PRO A 33 -42.75 13.25 12.76
N ALA A 34 -43.39 14.06 11.91
CA ALA A 34 -42.88 14.70 10.70
C ALA A 34 -41.66 14.04 10.03
N PHE A 35 -41.90 13.10 9.12
CA PHE A 35 -40.96 12.87 8.02
C PHE A 35 -40.83 14.20 7.26
N SER A 36 -39.66 14.82 7.42
CA SER A 36 -39.21 15.97 6.64
C SER A 36 -39.39 15.64 5.15
N ASN A 37 -40.28 16.35 4.46
CA ASN A 37 -40.25 16.36 2.99
C ASN A 37 -38.93 17.04 2.61
N CYS A 38 -37.98 16.28 2.07
CA CYS A 38 -36.67 16.76 1.61
C CYS A 38 -36.70 17.38 0.20
N ASP A 39 -37.85 17.36 -0.48
CA ASP A 39 -38.07 17.89 -1.84
C ASP A 39 -37.89 19.42 -2.05
N ASP A 40 -37.23 20.18 -1.16
CA ASP A 40 -37.04 21.62 -1.32
C ASP A 40 -35.58 22.09 -1.51
N GLY A 41 -34.71 21.18 -1.96
CA GLY A 41 -33.30 21.48 -2.23
C GLY A 41 -32.50 21.75 -0.95
N ARG A 42 -32.91 21.13 0.15
CA ARG A 42 -32.19 21.12 1.43
C ARG A 42 -31.37 19.84 1.55
N ASP A 43 -30.15 19.99 2.05
CA ASP A 43 -29.26 18.89 2.44
C ASP A 43 -29.83 18.21 3.70
N CYS A 44 -30.51 17.08 3.50
CA CYS A 44 -31.35 16.47 4.54
C CYS A 44 -30.58 15.52 5.47
N ASP A 45 -29.51 14.91 4.99
CA ASP A 45 -28.64 14.03 5.78
C ASP A 45 -27.32 14.70 6.22
N GLY A 46 -27.04 15.90 5.71
CA GLY A 46 -25.95 16.77 6.16
C GLY A 46 -24.60 16.43 5.55
N ASP A 47 -24.56 15.77 4.38
CA ASP A 47 -23.33 15.38 3.71
C ASP A 47 -22.75 16.45 2.77
N GLY A 48 -23.49 17.56 2.59
CA GLY A 48 -23.11 18.69 1.77
C GLY A 48 -23.63 18.63 0.33
N PHE A 49 -24.40 17.60 -0.04
CA PHE A 49 -25.04 17.44 -1.34
C PHE A 49 -26.57 17.60 -1.21
N VAL A 50 -27.24 17.84 -2.34
CA VAL A 50 -28.71 18.02 -2.42
C VAL A 50 -29.21 17.41 -3.72
N ALA A 51 -30.49 17.03 -3.77
CA ALA A 51 -31.10 16.59 -5.02
C ALA A 51 -31.01 17.67 -6.13
N PRO A 52 -30.84 17.27 -7.40
CA PRO A 52 -30.80 15.89 -7.91
C PRO A 52 -29.39 15.28 -7.96
N ALA A 53 -28.37 15.95 -7.42
CA ALA A 53 -27.00 15.42 -7.42
C ALA A 53 -26.84 14.32 -6.36
N ASP A 54 -27.44 14.52 -5.20
CA ASP A 54 -27.64 13.48 -4.19
C ASP A 54 -28.85 12.61 -4.59
N CYS A 55 -28.58 11.32 -4.75
CA CYS A 55 -29.55 10.30 -5.13
C CYS A 55 -30.27 9.66 -3.92
N ASN A 56 -29.81 9.93 -2.69
CA ASN A 56 -30.41 9.45 -1.45
C ASN A 56 -30.21 10.43 -0.28
N GLU A 57 -31.06 11.46 -0.21
CA GLU A 57 -31.06 12.53 0.81
C GLU A 57 -31.38 12.07 2.27
N ASN A 58 -31.32 10.77 2.56
CA ASN A 58 -31.48 10.21 3.90
C ASN A 58 -30.26 9.36 4.34
N ASP A 59 -29.21 9.26 3.53
CA ASP A 59 -28.00 8.51 3.86
C ASP A 59 -26.75 9.30 3.47
N PRO A 60 -26.03 9.90 4.45
CA PRO A 60 -24.91 10.79 4.18
C PRO A 60 -23.66 10.08 3.61
N ARG A 61 -23.77 8.78 3.32
CA ARG A 61 -22.74 7.94 2.68
C ARG A 61 -22.99 7.76 1.18
N VAL A 62 -24.11 8.26 0.67
CA VAL A 62 -24.53 8.13 -0.72
C VAL A 62 -24.58 9.53 -1.34
N ASN A 63 -23.52 9.91 -2.06
CA ASN A 63 -23.41 11.23 -2.69
C ASN A 63 -22.30 11.26 -3.75
N PRO A 64 -22.27 12.28 -4.63
CA PRO A 64 -21.25 12.43 -5.68
C PRO A 64 -19.77 12.44 -5.27
N ALA A 65 -19.42 12.49 -3.99
CA ALA A 65 -18.03 12.38 -3.51
C ALA A 65 -17.73 11.06 -2.79
N ALA A 66 -18.68 10.13 -2.78
CA ALA A 66 -18.55 8.81 -2.21
C ALA A 66 -17.72 7.89 -3.12
N TYR A 67 -17.16 6.84 -2.53
CA TYR A 67 -16.57 5.73 -3.25
C TYR A 67 -17.60 4.61 -3.35
N ASP A 68 -17.74 4.02 -4.52
CA ASP A 68 -18.61 2.87 -4.73
C ASP A 68 -17.95 1.59 -4.16
N PHE A 69 -18.54 0.99 -3.14
CA PHE A 69 -17.96 -0.18 -2.46
C PHE A 69 -18.36 -1.48 -3.15
N PRO A 70 -17.41 -2.29 -3.66
CA PRO A 70 -17.76 -3.49 -4.41
C PRO A 70 -18.66 -4.46 -3.62
N GLY A 71 -19.87 -4.70 -4.15
CA GLY A 71 -20.78 -5.74 -3.70
C GLY A 71 -21.68 -5.35 -2.52
N ASP A 72 -21.83 -4.05 -2.24
CA ASP A 72 -22.83 -3.57 -1.28
C ASP A 72 -24.22 -3.38 -1.93
N GLY A 73 -24.28 -3.33 -3.28
CA GLY A 73 -25.50 -3.23 -4.07
C GLY A 73 -26.12 -1.83 -4.08
N VAL A 74 -25.36 -0.80 -3.75
CA VAL A 74 -25.77 0.62 -3.68
C VAL A 74 -24.98 1.41 -4.72
N ASP A 75 -25.65 2.34 -5.41
CA ASP A 75 -24.97 3.42 -6.16
C ASP A 75 -24.51 4.45 -5.13
N ASN A 76 -23.32 4.26 -4.54
CA ASN A 76 -22.87 5.15 -3.48
C ASN A 76 -22.53 6.54 -4.02
N ASP A 77 -22.03 6.65 -5.25
CA ASP A 77 -21.51 7.91 -5.80
C ASP A 77 -22.51 8.68 -6.70
N CYS A 78 -23.75 8.20 -6.75
CA CYS A 78 -24.88 8.81 -7.47
C CYS A 78 -24.64 9.04 -8.95
N ASP A 79 -23.85 8.17 -9.58
CA ASP A 79 -23.50 8.29 -10.98
C ASP A 79 -24.45 7.53 -11.94
N GLY A 80 -25.39 6.77 -11.36
CA GLY A 80 -26.36 5.93 -12.06
C GLY A 80 -25.94 4.47 -12.26
N ALA A 81 -24.75 4.07 -11.83
CA ALA A 81 -24.27 2.69 -11.80
C ALA A 81 -24.15 2.20 -10.34
N ILE A 82 -24.24 0.88 -10.16
CA ILE A 82 -24.16 0.23 -8.85
C ILE A 82 -22.89 -0.63 -8.84
N ASP A 83 -22.13 -0.59 -7.76
CA ASP A 83 -20.90 -1.36 -7.56
C ASP A 83 -19.87 -1.16 -8.69
N ASP A 84 -19.65 0.08 -9.15
CA ASP A 84 -18.80 0.41 -10.31
C ASP A 84 -17.41 1.07 -10.03
N PRO A 85 -16.71 0.76 -8.92
CA PRO A 85 -15.44 1.41 -8.64
C PRO A 85 -14.37 1.08 -9.69
N VAL A 86 -13.55 2.09 -9.98
CA VAL A 86 -12.33 1.90 -10.75
C VAL A 86 -11.28 1.30 -9.83
N LEU A 87 -11.12 -0.02 -9.89
CA LEU A 87 -10.18 -0.78 -9.05
C LEU A 87 -8.76 -0.84 -9.60
N THR A 88 -8.56 -0.60 -10.90
CA THR A 88 -7.24 -0.67 -11.54
C THR A 88 -7.17 0.41 -12.64
N CYS A 89 -6.05 1.14 -12.70
CA CYS A 89 -5.90 2.33 -13.57
C CYS A 89 -4.43 2.48 -14.00
N GLU A 90 -3.75 1.36 -14.09
CA GLU A 90 -2.32 1.27 -14.18
C GLU A 90 -1.77 1.98 -15.41
N THR A 91 -0.77 2.80 -15.18
CA THR A 91 -0.04 3.48 -16.24
C THR A 91 1.31 2.81 -16.39
N ILE A 92 1.57 2.21 -17.56
CA ILE A 92 2.93 1.84 -17.94
C ILE A 92 3.58 3.10 -18.53
N PRO A 93 4.56 3.72 -17.84
CA PRO A 93 5.16 4.95 -18.33
C PRO A 93 5.95 4.68 -19.62
N THR A 94 5.97 5.66 -20.52
CA THR A 94 6.74 5.56 -21.78
C THR A 94 8.25 5.60 -21.55
N GLU A 95 8.68 6.14 -20.40
CA GLU A 95 10.07 6.19 -19.97
C GLU A 95 10.20 5.64 -18.55
N SER A 96 11.19 4.75 -18.34
CA SER A 96 11.49 4.20 -17.02
C SER A 96 12.20 5.23 -16.15
N PRO A 97 11.90 5.33 -14.83
CA PRO A 97 10.96 4.47 -14.09
C PRO A 97 9.51 5.01 -14.05
N GLY A 98 9.24 6.19 -14.59
CA GLY A 98 7.96 6.89 -14.48
C GLY A 98 7.98 8.04 -13.46
N SER A 99 6.88 8.79 -13.40
CA SER A 99 6.67 9.89 -12.44
C SER A 99 6.08 9.37 -11.12
N PRO A 100 6.15 10.15 -10.02
CA PRO A 100 5.47 9.79 -8.77
C PRO A 100 3.98 9.46 -8.94
N THR A 101 3.29 10.15 -9.85
CA THR A 101 1.90 9.88 -10.18
C THR A 101 1.74 8.51 -10.85
N ASP A 102 2.64 8.13 -11.76
CA ASP A 102 2.60 6.80 -12.39
C ASP A 102 2.77 5.70 -11.35
N PHE A 103 3.62 5.90 -10.34
CA PHE A 103 3.78 4.94 -9.23
C PHE A 103 2.51 4.80 -8.38
N ALA A 104 1.79 5.89 -8.15
CA ALA A 104 0.51 5.85 -7.44
C ALA A 104 -0.55 5.06 -8.25
N ARG A 105 -0.62 5.29 -9.57
CA ARG A 105 -1.57 4.58 -10.45
C ARG A 105 -1.21 3.13 -10.68
N ALA A 106 0.09 2.81 -10.76
CA ALA A 106 0.59 1.44 -10.85
C ALA A 106 0.42 0.64 -9.56
N ALA A 107 -0.02 1.26 -8.47
CA ALA A 107 -0.40 0.62 -7.21
C ALA A 107 -1.92 0.73 -6.95
N ASP A 108 -2.71 0.91 -8.02
CA ASP A 108 -4.19 0.97 -8.01
C ASP A 108 -4.84 2.14 -7.27
N LEU A 109 -4.10 3.22 -6.99
CA LEU A 109 -4.75 4.42 -6.48
C LEU A 109 -5.46 5.15 -7.63
N CYS A 110 -6.70 4.78 -7.90
CA CYS A 110 -7.40 5.16 -9.11
C CYS A 110 -8.34 6.35 -8.98
N ALA A 111 -8.39 7.15 -10.04
CA ALA A 111 -9.45 8.13 -10.23
C ALA A 111 -10.77 7.38 -10.41
N GLN A 112 -11.76 7.76 -9.61
CA GLN A 112 -13.14 7.32 -9.78
C GLN A 112 -13.84 8.23 -10.80
N LYS A 113 -15.06 7.86 -11.21
CA LYS A 113 -15.77 8.58 -12.26
C LYS A 113 -16.15 10.00 -11.84
N THR A 114 -16.49 10.18 -10.57
CA THR A 114 -16.97 11.43 -9.97
C THR A 114 -15.86 12.19 -9.21
N PHE A 115 -14.80 11.51 -8.76
CA PHE A 115 -13.70 12.13 -8.03
C PHE A 115 -12.34 11.44 -8.26
N ASP A 116 -11.24 12.18 -8.12
CA ASP A 116 -9.88 11.60 -8.08
C ASP A 116 -9.31 11.69 -6.66
N PRO A 117 -9.02 10.56 -5.97
CA PRO A 117 -8.45 10.59 -4.64
C PRO A 117 -7.02 11.13 -4.63
N LEU A 118 -6.27 11.07 -5.73
CA LEU A 118 -4.88 11.51 -5.75
C LEU A 118 -4.78 13.01 -6.06
N ILE A 119 -4.54 13.82 -5.02
CA ILE A 119 -4.34 15.27 -5.18
C ILE A 119 -2.97 15.55 -5.83
N ARG A 120 -1.93 14.88 -5.33
CA ARG A 120 -0.57 14.92 -5.91
C ARG A 120 0.29 13.78 -5.35
N ALA A 121 1.35 13.48 -6.09
CA ALA A 121 2.43 12.58 -5.66
C ALA A 121 3.79 13.28 -5.84
N ALA A 122 4.75 12.97 -4.97
CA ALA A 122 6.11 13.48 -5.09
C ALA A 122 7.13 12.49 -4.53
N TRP A 123 8.34 12.49 -5.09
CA TRP A 123 9.48 11.85 -4.45
C TRP A 123 9.81 12.58 -3.15
N GLY A 124 9.97 11.83 -2.07
CA GLY A 124 10.31 12.37 -0.77
C GLY A 124 11.72 12.94 -0.73
N ARG A 125 11.92 13.94 0.12
CA ARG A 125 13.20 14.63 0.30
C ARG A 125 13.49 14.73 1.79
N ILE A 126 14.68 14.33 2.20
CA ILE A 126 15.10 14.40 3.60
C ILE A 126 16.44 15.11 3.74
N ARG A 127 16.59 15.85 4.85
CA ARG A 127 17.84 16.56 5.15
C ARG A 127 18.75 15.68 6.00
N GLY A 128 20.02 15.65 5.63
CA GLY A 128 21.08 14.98 6.37
C GLY A 128 22.39 15.76 6.28
N TYR A 129 23.48 15.16 6.73
CA TYR A 129 24.84 15.67 6.54
C TYR A 129 25.50 14.92 5.40
N GLY A 130 26.09 15.60 4.43
CA GLY A 130 26.90 15.02 3.36
C GLY A 130 28.41 15.26 3.55
N PRO A 131 29.22 15.06 2.49
CA PRO A 131 30.67 15.26 2.52
C PRO A 131 31.11 16.55 3.23
N GLY A 132 32.04 16.42 4.18
CA GLY A 132 32.52 17.56 4.97
C GLY A 132 31.51 18.14 5.96
N GLN A 133 30.51 17.34 6.40
CA GLN A 133 29.48 17.71 7.36
C GLN A 133 28.61 18.90 6.93
N ARG A 134 28.41 19.07 5.61
CA ARG A 134 27.51 20.09 5.08
C ARG A 134 26.08 19.57 5.03
N LEU A 135 25.11 20.45 5.23
CA LEU A 135 23.71 20.10 5.06
C LEU A 135 23.49 19.62 3.61
N TRP A 136 22.87 18.46 3.47
CA TRP A 136 22.59 17.78 2.21
C TRP A 136 21.11 17.39 2.16
N ILE A 137 20.58 17.27 0.94
CA ILE A 137 19.22 16.76 0.72
C ILE A 137 19.35 15.46 -0.04
N SER A 138 18.91 14.35 0.57
CA SER A 138 18.71 13.09 -0.13
C SER A 138 17.28 13.02 -0.66
N GLU A 139 17.14 12.45 -1.85
CA GLU A 139 15.86 12.21 -2.53
C GLU A 139 15.87 10.81 -3.12
N THR A 140 14.68 10.29 -3.38
CA THR A 140 14.50 9.05 -4.12
C THR A 140 15.07 9.17 -5.52
N LYS A 141 15.98 8.25 -5.87
CA LYS A 141 16.71 8.26 -7.14
C LYS A 141 15.96 7.38 -8.15
N PRO A 142 16.00 7.71 -9.45
CA PRO A 142 15.39 6.85 -10.47
C PRO A 142 15.93 5.41 -10.47
N ALA A 143 17.18 5.20 -10.03
CA ALA A 143 17.78 3.88 -9.91
C ALA A 143 17.17 3.01 -8.78
N GLN A 144 16.49 3.61 -7.80
CA GLN A 144 15.92 2.91 -6.63
C GLN A 144 14.53 2.36 -6.88
N VAL A 145 13.86 2.77 -7.96
CA VAL A 145 12.42 2.60 -8.12
C VAL A 145 12.06 2.02 -9.47
N ASN A 146 11.00 1.23 -9.52
CA ASN A 146 10.47 0.74 -10.79
C ASN A 146 8.98 0.37 -10.69
N ILE A 147 8.28 0.47 -11.82
CA ILE A 147 6.94 -0.08 -12.01
C ILE A 147 7.11 -1.41 -12.75
N VAL A 148 6.66 -2.49 -12.14
CA VAL A 148 6.96 -3.85 -12.61
C VAL A 148 5.71 -4.70 -12.72
N THR A 149 5.68 -5.58 -13.72
CA THR A 149 4.67 -6.64 -13.83
C THR A 149 5.06 -7.89 -13.03
N SER A 150 6.29 -7.91 -12.50
CA SER A 150 6.79 -8.96 -11.61
C SER A 150 8.09 -8.59 -10.92
N PHE A 151 8.31 -9.19 -9.75
CA PHE A 151 9.60 -9.16 -9.07
C PHE A 151 9.89 -10.56 -8.50
N GLY A 152 10.75 -11.31 -9.19
CA GLY A 152 10.89 -12.75 -8.95
C GLY A 152 9.57 -13.48 -9.19
N GLN A 153 9.09 -14.23 -8.19
CA GLN A 153 7.77 -14.87 -8.21
C GLN A 153 6.62 -13.93 -7.80
N ASN A 154 6.91 -12.73 -7.28
CA ASN A 154 5.86 -11.79 -6.91
C ASN A 154 5.18 -11.24 -8.16
N ARG A 155 3.86 -11.25 -8.12
CA ARG A 155 2.96 -10.66 -9.11
C ARG A 155 2.16 -9.53 -8.44
N PRO A 156 1.66 -8.57 -9.23
CA PRO A 156 0.65 -7.63 -8.78
C PRO A 156 -0.51 -8.32 -8.07
N ARG A 157 -1.02 -7.68 -7.03
CA ARG A 157 -2.16 -8.09 -6.21
C ARG A 157 -3.47 -7.79 -6.94
N TYR A 158 -3.49 -6.69 -7.66
CA TYR A 158 -4.55 -6.30 -8.57
C TYR A 158 -3.90 -5.86 -9.89
N GLY A 159 -4.70 -5.79 -10.96
CA GLY A 159 -4.20 -5.35 -12.27
C GLY A 159 -3.05 -6.18 -12.86
N GLN A 160 -2.11 -5.50 -13.53
CA GLN A 160 -0.98 -5.98 -14.32
C GLN A 160 0.37 -5.45 -13.85
N THR A 161 0.42 -4.43 -13.01
CA THR A 161 1.61 -3.74 -12.51
C THR A 161 1.57 -3.56 -11.00
N MET A 162 2.74 -3.42 -10.39
CA MET A 162 2.90 -3.02 -9.01
C MET A 162 4.10 -2.08 -8.91
N ALA A 163 4.15 -1.29 -7.85
CA ALA A 163 5.25 -0.37 -7.61
C ALA A 163 6.31 -0.98 -6.68
N GLY A 164 7.56 -0.62 -6.89
CA GLY A 164 8.67 -1.14 -6.11
C GLY A 164 9.75 -0.11 -5.80
N PHE A 165 10.28 -0.15 -4.57
CA PHE A 165 11.42 0.65 -4.10
C PHE A 165 12.54 -0.25 -3.56
N SER A 166 13.78 0.25 -3.65
CA SER A 166 14.97 -0.39 -3.11
C SER A 166 15.86 0.66 -2.46
N THR A 167 16.58 0.30 -1.39
CA THR A 167 17.58 1.20 -0.79
C THR A 167 18.79 1.36 -1.71
N GLY A 168 19.23 0.28 -2.37
CA GLY A 168 20.17 0.32 -3.50
C GLY A 168 19.49 0.26 -4.88
N PRO A 169 20.22 -0.08 -5.95
CA PRO A 169 19.66 -0.21 -7.30
C PRO A 169 18.53 -1.24 -7.36
N TRP A 170 17.37 -0.83 -7.87
CA TRP A 170 16.24 -1.71 -8.07
C TRP A 170 16.61 -2.90 -8.96
N GLY A 171 16.30 -4.11 -8.50
CA GLY A 171 16.57 -5.35 -9.26
C GLY A 171 18.06 -5.67 -9.40
N ALA A 172 18.92 -5.16 -8.50
CA ALA A 172 20.32 -5.56 -8.44
C ALA A 172 20.44 -7.10 -8.43
N ALA A 173 21.35 -7.63 -9.26
CA ALA A 173 21.61 -9.07 -9.29
C ALA A 173 22.20 -9.58 -7.96
N ASP A 174 22.89 -8.69 -7.25
CA ASP A 174 23.49 -8.95 -5.96
C ASP A 174 23.26 -7.74 -5.02
N PRO A 175 22.07 -7.64 -4.38
CA PRO A 175 21.71 -6.51 -3.50
C PRO A 175 22.56 -6.44 -2.22
N ARG A 176 23.54 -7.32 -2.04
CA ARG A 176 24.36 -7.46 -0.83
C ARG A 176 25.57 -6.55 -0.82
N SER A 177 26.00 -6.19 -2.01
CA SER A 177 27.24 -5.46 -2.28
C SER A 177 27.01 -4.34 -3.30
N SER A 178 25.76 -3.93 -3.47
CA SER A 178 25.46 -2.71 -4.20
C SER A 178 26.18 -1.54 -3.50
N PRO A 179 26.75 -0.60 -4.27
CA PRO A 179 27.26 0.63 -3.68
C PRO A 179 26.09 1.48 -3.16
N PRO A 180 26.30 2.27 -2.09
CA PRO A 180 25.35 3.28 -1.67
C PRO A 180 25.01 4.21 -2.84
N LEU A 181 23.76 4.64 -2.92
CA LEU A 181 23.29 5.52 -3.98
C LEU A 181 23.34 6.99 -3.59
N ASP A 182 23.28 7.31 -2.30
CA ASP A 182 23.66 8.62 -1.78
C ASP A 182 25.18 8.84 -1.79
N GLU A 183 25.59 10.12 -1.77
CA GLU A 183 27.03 10.46 -1.76
C GLU A 183 27.74 9.89 -0.53
N ALA A 184 29.01 9.50 -0.69
CA ALA A 184 29.85 9.05 0.42
C ALA A 184 29.81 10.07 1.57
N ASP A 185 29.64 9.58 2.81
CA ASP A 185 29.44 10.37 4.03
C ASP A 185 28.05 11.00 4.23
N PHE A 186 27.07 10.78 3.34
CA PHE A 186 25.67 11.12 3.64
C PHE A 186 25.23 10.40 4.93
N LYS A 187 24.61 11.11 5.86
CA LYS A 187 23.98 10.50 7.02
C LYS A 187 22.91 11.39 7.62
N ILE A 188 21.77 10.78 7.88
CA ILE A 188 20.86 11.28 8.91
C ILE A 188 21.44 10.85 10.24
N LEU A 189 21.66 11.75 11.20
CA LEU A 189 22.30 11.36 12.47
C LEU A 189 21.35 10.62 13.41
N ASP A 190 20.05 10.87 13.30
CA ASP A 190 19.04 10.28 14.17
C ASP A 190 17.68 10.22 13.47
N ALA A 191 17.41 9.09 12.80
CA ALA A 191 16.14 8.87 12.10
C ALA A 191 14.91 9.02 13.03
N CYS A 192 15.03 8.68 14.31
CA CYS A 192 13.94 8.80 15.28
C CYS A 192 13.57 10.26 15.60
N LYS A 193 14.43 11.23 15.29
CA LYS A 193 14.15 12.67 15.45
C LYS A 193 13.70 13.34 14.16
N GLU A 194 14.21 12.87 13.02
CA GLU A 194 14.00 13.50 11.72
C GLU A 194 12.75 12.95 11.00
N ILE A 195 12.35 11.73 11.32
CA ILE A 195 11.11 11.09 10.87
C ILE A 195 10.13 11.15 12.05
N PRO A 196 8.82 11.44 11.84
CA PRO A 196 7.83 11.47 12.91
C PRO A 196 7.48 10.05 13.38
N LEU A 197 8.47 9.34 13.91
CA LEU A 197 8.34 8.00 14.48
C LEU A 197 7.96 8.13 15.96
N GLU A 198 6.97 7.35 16.40
CA GLU A 198 6.49 7.40 17.78
C GLU A 198 6.56 6.02 18.44
N GLY A 199 6.79 6.02 19.76
CA GLY A 199 6.74 4.80 20.58
C GLY A 199 7.63 3.67 20.06
N GLN A 200 7.01 2.55 19.68
CA GLN A 200 7.69 1.32 19.26
C GLN A 200 8.37 1.43 17.89
N ASP A 201 8.06 2.44 17.08
CA ASP A 201 8.69 2.65 15.77
C ASP A 201 10.20 2.87 15.94
N CYS A 202 10.60 3.76 16.84
CA CYS A 202 12.01 3.99 17.13
C CYS A 202 12.67 2.79 17.83
N ALA A 203 11.94 2.11 18.74
CA ALA A 203 12.46 0.92 19.42
C ALA A 203 12.77 -0.22 18.44
N SER A 204 12.07 -0.27 17.32
CA SER A 204 12.29 -1.26 16.25
C SER A 204 13.64 -1.06 15.54
N LEU A 205 14.11 0.18 15.46
CA LEU A 205 15.40 0.53 14.86
C LEU A 205 16.59 0.29 15.82
N THR A 206 16.34 0.36 17.13
CA THR A 206 17.38 0.23 18.16
C THR A 206 17.37 -1.12 18.89
N TYR A 207 16.54 -2.07 18.44
CA TYR A 207 16.32 -3.37 19.10
C TYR A 207 16.05 -3.23 20.60
N GLY A 208 15.16 -2.29 20.95
CA GLY A 208 14.72 -2.08 22.33
C GLY A 208 15.79 -1.52 23.27
N ALA A 209 16.96 -1.08 22.79
CA ALA A 209 17.89 -0.29 23.58
C ALA A 209 17.36 1.16 23.70
N PRO A 210 16.80 1.58 24.85
CA PRO A 210 16.37 2.94 25.05
C PRO A 210 17.61 3.72 25.49
N GLY A 211 18.42 4.17 24.54
CA GLY A 211 19.73 4.71 24.91
C GLY A 211 20.53 5.37 23.79
N GLY A 212 20.11 6.56 23.36
CA GLY A 212 21.02 7.68 23.07
C GLY A 212 21.98 7.63 21.88
N GLY A 213 22.07 6.52 21.13
CA GLY A 213 22.73 6.50 19.82
C GLY A 213 21.70 6.81 18.75
N GLY A 214 21.87 7.91 18.00
CA GLY A 214 21.00 8.19 16.87
C GLY A 214 21.11 7.08 15.80
N VAL A 215 20.00 6.75 15.16
CA VAL A 215 19.97 5.77 14.06
C VAL A 215 20.45 6.47 12.79
N SER A 216 21.60 6.03 12.27
CA SER A 216 22.15 6.57 11.04
C SER A 216 21.42 6.01 9.84
N VAL A 217 21.03 6.85 8.89
CA VAL A 217 20.46 6.43 7.60
C VAL A 217 21.41 6.84 6.48
N GLN A 218 21.71 5.90 5.59
CA GLN A 218 22.69 6.03 4.51
C GLN A 218 22.03 6.11 3.13
N ASP A 219 20.97 5.34 2.88
CA ASP A 219 20.18 5.45 1.65
C ASP A 219 18.71 5.70 1.98
N TRP A 220 18.14 6.68 1.28
CA TRP A 220 16.74 7.07 1.43
C TRP A 220 15.95 6.83 0.15
N ALA A 221 14.79 6.20 0.27
CA ALA A 221 13.77 6.14 -0.76
C ALA A 221 12.40 6.42 -0.15
N GLU A 222 11.68 7.39 -0.71
CA GLU A 222 10.36 7.80 -0.26
C GLU A 222 9.44 8.21 -1.42
N LEU A 223 8.18 7.80 -1.34
CA LEU A 223 7.07 8.35 -2.11
C LEU A 223 6.06 8.99 -1.16
N THR A 224 5.75 10.26 -1.39
CA THR A 224 4.71 10.97 -0.65
C THR A 224 3.48 11.17 -1.53
N LEU A 225 2.33 10.78 -1.01
CA LEU A 225 1.01 10.94 -1.63
C LEU A 225 0.17 11.89 -0.77
N TRP A 226 -0.54 12.80 -1.42
CA TRP A 226 -1.57 13.63 -0.80
C TRP A 226 -2.90 13.18 -1.37
N LEU A 227 -3.74 12.62 -0.50
CA LEU A 227 -4.97 11.97 -0.90
C LEU A 227 -6.18 12.73 -0.37
N LYS A 228 -7.24 12.79 -1.17
CA LYS A 228 -8.58 13.15 -0.72
C LYS A 228 -9.33 11.86 -0.35
N VAL A 229 -9.74 11.74 0.90
CA VAL A 229 -10.53 10.60 1.37
C VAL A 229 -11.96 10.74 0.83
N PRO A 230 -12.56 9.69 0.24
CA PRO A 230 -13.97 9.69 -0.17
C PRO A 230 -14.91 10.03 0.99
N SER A 231 -16.10 10.56 0.69
CA SER A 231 -17.07 11.02 1.70
C SER A 231 -17.62 9.90 2.59
N ASN A 232 -17.55 8.65 2.14
CA ASN A 232 -18.07 7.47 2.84
C ASN A 232 -16.98 6.47 3.27
N ALA A 233 -15.69 6.74 2.99
CA ALA A 233 -14.58 5.85 3.33
C ALA A 233 -14.00 6.11 4.72
N GLN A 234 -13.78 5.04 5.50
CA GLN A 234 -13.24 5.13 6.86
C GLN A 234 -11.90 4.40 7.05
N ALA A 235 -11.45 3.65 6.06
CA ALA A 235 -10.10 3.09 6.03
C ALA A 235 -9.46 3.18 4.64
N LEU A 236 -8.18 3.53 4.61
CA LEU A 236 -7.29 3.37 3.47
C LEU A 236 -6.56 2.02 3.61
N VAL A 237 -6.53 1.25 2.54
CA VAL A 237 -5.93 -0.08 2.52
C VAL A 237 -4.88 -0.15 1.43
N MET A 238 -3.77 -0.83 1.70
CA MET A 238 -2.73 -1.14 0.72
C MET A 238 -2.11 -2.50 1.01
N ASP A 239 -1.66 -3.19 -0.03
CA ASP A 239 -0.87 -4.39 0.09
C ASP A 239 0.63 -4.05 -0.07
N PHE A 240 1.51 -4.72 0.68
CA PHE A 240 2.95 -4.57 0.55
C PHE A 240 3.73 -5.86 0.84
N ALA A 241 4.94 -5.97 0.32
CA ALA A 241 5.89 -7.02 0.64
C ALA A 241 7.29 -6.44 0.83
N PHE A 242 7.87 -6.66 2.01
CA PHE A 242 9.21 -6.18 2.37
C PHE A 242 10.24 -7.30 2.22
N PHE A 243 11.41 -6.96 1.70
CA PHE A 243 12.55 -7.84 1.45
C PHE A 243 13.80 -7.17 2.00
N SER A 244 14.69 -7.93 2.63
CA SER A 244 15.95 -7.39 3.11
C SER A 244 17.04 -8.43 3.04
N THR A 245 18.22 -7.98 2.65
CA THR A 245 19.41 -8.79 2.55
C THR A 245 20.20 -8.89 3.87
N GLU A 246 19.85 -8.08 4.86
CA GLU A 246 20.47 -8.09 6.20
C GLU A 246 20.12 -9.34 7.02
N PHE A 247 19.00 -9.95 6.67
CA PHE A 247 18.57 -11.18 7.27
C PHE A 247 19.34 -12.39 6.70
N ASN A 248 19.63 -13.45 7.46
CA ASN A 248 19.34 -13.61 8.89
C ASN A 248 20.47 -13.17 9.84
N GLN A 249 21.52 -12.52 9.30
CA GLN A 249 22.69 -12.12 10.07
C GLN A 249 22.35 -11.10 11.17
N PHE A 250 21.48 -10.12 10.85
CA PHE A 250 21.09 -9.04 11.76
C PHE A 250 19.75 -9.27 12.46
N TRP A 251 19.21 -10.50 12.39
CA TRP A 251 18.03 -10.89 13.17
C TRP A 251 18.32 -10.80 14.68
N ASN A 252 17.44 -10.11 15.40
CA ASN A 252 17.59 -9.73 16.80
C ASN A 252 18.82 -8.86 17.09
N ALA A 253 19.22 -8.02 16.14
CA ALA A 253 20.25 -7.01 16.31
C ALA A 253 19.67 -5.60 16.05
N SER A 254 20.41 -4.58 16.49
CA SER A 254 20.32 -3.22 15.94
C SER A 254 20.99 -3.19 14.55
N LEU A 255 20.79 -2.12 13.77
CA LEU A 255 21.27 -1.97 12.39
C LEU A 255 20.40 -2.79 11.42
N ASN A 256 19.15 -2.38 11.27
CA ASN A 256 18.28 -2.99 10.27
C ASN A 256 17.60 -1.90 9.47
N ASP A 257 17.58 -2.11 8.17
CA ASP A 257 16.74 -1.43 7.22
C ASP A 257 15.28 -1.54 7.65
N ALA A 258 14.59 -0.44 7.40
CA ALA A 258 13.24 -0.27 7.89
C ALA A 258 12.33 0.28 6.82
N PHE A 259 11.13 -0.28 6.81
CA PHE A 259 10.04 0.13 5.98
C PHE A 259 8.92 0.72 6.84
N PHE A 260 8.47 1.91 6.46
CA PHE A 260 7.39 2.63 7.12
C PHE A 260 6.33 3.05 6.11
N VAL A 261 5.07 3.01 6.54
CA VAL A 261 3.97 3.69 5.85
C VAL A 261 3.36 4.63 6.86
N LEU A 262 3.63 5.93 6.71
CA LEU A 262 3.10 6.95 7.62
C LEU A 262 1.83 7.55 7.03
N VAL A 263 0.71 7.37 7.69
CA VAL A 263 -0.57 8.00 7.36
C VAL A 263 -0.81 9.11 8.39
N ASP A 264 -0.75 10.37 7.95
CA ASP A 264 -0.72 11.56 8.82
C ASP A 264 0.31 11.47 9.97
N GLY A 265 1.47 10.89 9.67
CA GLY A 265 2.57 10.72 10.62
C GLY A 265 2.49 9.44 11.46
N GLN A 266 1.38 8.70 11.44
CA GLN A 266 1.26 7.43 12.15
C GLN A 266 1.74 6.27 11.29
N ASN A 267 2.74 5.51 11.76
CA ASN A 267 3.17 4.31 11.04
C ASN A 267 2.12 3.20 11.14
N VAL A 268 1.65 2.73 9.98
CA VAL A 268 0.68 1.63 9.83
C VAL A 268 1.32 0.34 9.32
N ALA A 269 2.60 0.35 8.93
CA ALA A 269 3.36 -0.85 8.57
C ALA A 269 4.02 -1.45 9.83
N LYS A 270 3.21 -2.10 10.67
CA LYS A 270 3.62 -2.68 11.96
C LYS A 270 3.27 -4.16 12.08
N ASP A 271 4.03 -4.89 12.89
CA ASP A 271 3.66 -6.26 13.28
C ASP A 271 2.63 -6.29 14.43
N GLY A 272 2.18 -7.49 14.80
CA GLY A 272 1.20 -7.68 15.88
C GLY A 272 1.68 -7.23 17.27
N ASN A 273 2.98 -6.99 17.46
CA ASN A 273 3.56 -6.44 18.68
C ASN A 273 3.75 -4.91 18.60
N GLY A 274 3.38 -4.29 17.48
CA GLY A 274 3.51 -2.86 17.24
C GLY A 274 4.92 -2.44 16.77
N LEU A 275 5.79 -3.39 16.42
CA LEU A 275 7.11 -3.09 15.87
C LEU A 275 7.01 -2.72 14.40
N ALA A 276 7.82 -1.77 13.95
CA ALA A 276 7.92 -1.39 12.55
C ALA A 276 8.45 -2.54 11.68
N MET A 277 8.22 -2.44 10.37
CA MET A 277 8.63 -3.45 9.42
C MET A 277 10.15 -3.40 9.20
N THR A 278 10.87 -4.24 9.95
CA THR A 278 12.30 -4.51 9.80
C THR A 278 12.50 -6.02 9.68
N VAL A 279 13.75 -6.47 9.56
CA VAL A 279 14.07 -7.89 9.68
C VAL A 279 13.65 -8.48 11.03
N ASN A 280 13.49 -7.67 12.09
CA ASN A 280 13.04 -8.15 13.40
C ASN A 280 11.51 -8.28 13.53
N SER A 281 10.75 -7.90 12.52
CA SER A 281 9.29 -7.98 12.56
C SER A 281 8.81 -9.43 12.62
N GLY A 282 7.71 -9.69 13.33
CA GLY A 282 7.10 -11.01 13.42
C GLY A 282 6.57 -11.59 12.10
N PHE A 283 6.61 -10.82 11.01
CA PHE A 283 6.18 -11.26 9.68
C PHE A 283 7.31 -11.76 8.78
N PHE A 284 8.57 -11.49 9.13
CA PHE A 284 9.72 -11.86 8.30
C PHE A 284 9.96 -13.38 8.34
N GLN A 285 10.23 -13.98 7.18
CA GLN A 285 10.26 -15.44 7.01
C GLN A 285 11.64 -15.96 6.60
N LEU A 286 12.03 -17.13 7.14
CA LEU A 286 13.04 -18.03 6.56
C LEU A 286 12.34 -19.20 5.90
N CYS A 287 12.65 -19.44 4.63
CA CYS A 287 12.24 -20.63 3.92
C CYS A 287 13.47 -21.46 3.56
N PRO A 288 13.87 -22.37 4.45
CA PRO A 288 14.55 -23.55 3.97
C PRO A 288 13.89 -24.86 4.42
N PRO A 289 14.06 -25.97 3.69
CA PRO A 289 13.57 -27.27 4.13
C PRO A 289 14.15 -27.62 5.49
N HIS A 290 13.32 -28.18 6.38
CA HIS A 290 13.78 -28.65 7.68
C HIS A 290 14.58 -29.96 7.56
N PRO A 291 15.71 -30.14 8.27
CA PRO A 291 16.39 -29.13 9.09
C PRO A 291 17.02 -28.05 8.22
N GLY A 292 16.83 -26.78 8.61
CA GLY A 292 17.36 -25.64 7.88
C GLY A 292 18.90 -25.69 7.75
N PRO A 293 19.50 -24.90 6.84
CA PRO A 293 20.93 -24.84 6.65
C PRO A 293 21.68 -24.59 7.95
N PRO A 294 22.90 -25.10 8.10
CA PRO A 294 23.75 -24.84 9.27
C PRO A 294 23.81 -23.33 9.55
N GLY A 295 23.49 -22.92 10.79
CA GLY A 295 23.45 -21.50 11.20
C GLY A 295 22.09 -21.04 11.75
N LEU A 296 21.01 -21.80 11.51
CA LEU A 296 19.72 -21.64 12.19
C LEU A 296 19.69 -22.50 13.45
N SER A 297 20.03 -21.94 14.62
CA SER A 297 19.81 -22.68 15.88
C SER A 297 18.31 -22.92 16.08
N GLN A 298 17.96 -24.10 16.62
CA GLN A 298 16.56 -24.47 16.92
C GLN A 298 15.83 -23.42 17.77
N ASP A 299 16.55 -22.68 18.61
CA ASP A 299 16.00 -21.66 19.52
C ASP A 299 15.44 -20.42 18.81
N LYS A 300 15.88 -20.13 17.57
CA LYS A 300 15.42 -18.96 16.80
C LYS A 300 14.29 -19.25 15.81
N ALA A 301 13.99 -20.52 15.53
CA ALA A 301 12.99 -20.92 14.54
C ALA A 301 11.54 -20.76 15.03
N ALA A 302 11.31 -20.79 16.35
CA ALA A 302 9.97 -20.73 16.95
C ALA A 302 9.30 -19.35 16.88
N ALA A 303 10.07 -18.29 16.61
CA ALA A 303 9.57 -16.91 16.46
C ALA A 303 9.17 -16.57 15.01
N LEU A 304 9.38 -17.48 14.07
CA LEU A 304 9.16 -17.25 12.64
C LEU A 304 7.79 -17.77 12.21
N GLY A 305 7.09 -17.00 11.37
CA GLY A 305 5.87 -17.47 10.72
C GLY A 305 6.16 -18.58 9.69
N PRO A 306 5.21 -19.51 9.44
CA PRO A 306 5.35 -20.52 8.40
C PRO A 306 5.48 -19.86 7.02
N CYS A 307 6.27 -20.47 6.12
CA CYS A 307 6.42 -19.99 4.75
C CYS A 307 5.06 -19.82 4.08
N VAL A 308 4.87 -18.64 3.48
CA VAL A 308 3.72 -18.39 2.62
C VAL A 308 4.25 -18.61 1.20
N GLY A 309 3.83 -19.71 0.56
CA GLY A 309 4.11 -19.91 -0.86
C GLY A 309 3.45 -18.81 -1.70
N VAL A 310 3.63 -18.89 -3.02
CA VAL A 310 2.73 -18.18 -3.94
C VAL A 310 1.31 -18.65 -3.58
N ASP A 311 0.41 -17.71 -3.29
CA ASP A 311 -0.99 -17.98 -2.88
C ASP A 311 -1.15 -18.79 -1.57
N GLY A 312 -0.15 -18.78 -0.68
CA GLY A 312 -0.28 -19.36 0.65
C GLY A 312 -0.07 -20.89 0.74
N ASP A 313 0.45 -21.52 -0.32
CA ASP A 313 0.87 -22.93 -0.27
C ASP A 313 2.33 -23.09 0.16
N ALA A 314 2.54 -23.27 1.46
CA ALA A 314 3.85 -23.55 2.07
C ALA A 314 4.56 -24.78 1.48
N ALA A 315 3.84 -25.68 0.78
CA ALA A 315 4.39 -26.93 0.29
C ALA A 315 5.15 -26.82 -1.05
N GLN A 316 5.07 -25.68 -1.77
CA GLN A 316 5.49 -25.63 -3.17
C GLN A 316 6.77 -24.87 -3.52
N SER A 317 7.45 -24.14 -2.62
CA SER A 317 8.85 -23.81 -2.89
C SER A 317 9.65 -23.47 -1.66
N VAL A 318 10.93 -23.87 -1.69
CA VAL A 318 11.93 -23.55 -0.67
C VAL A 318 12.05 -22.05 -0.44
N PHE A 319 11.67 -21.18 -1.38
CA PHE A 319 11.85 -19.72 -1.24
C PHE A 319 10.55 -18.92 -1.32
N GLY A 320 9.39 -19.55 -1.54
CA GLY A 320 8.10 -18.87 -1.68
C GLY A 320 8.16 -17.67 -2.63
N THR A 321 7.71 -16.52 -2.13
CA THR A 321 7.75 -15.22 -2.80
C THR A 321 9.16 -14.61 -2.93
N LEU A 322 10.19 -15.15 -2.27
CA LEU A 322 11.57 -14.66 -2.39
C LEU A 322 12.23 -15.10 -3.70
N ARG A 323 11.76 -16.20 -4.30
CA ARG A 323 12.45 -16.80 -5.44
C ARG A 323 12.59 -15.81 -6.60
N GLY A 324 13.83 -15.59 -7.06
CA GLY A 324 14.16 -14.74 -8.19
C GLY A 324 14.11 -13.24 -7.90
N THR A 325 14.01 -12.82 -6.64
CA THR A 325 14.08 -11.40 -6.26
C THR A 325 15.50 -10.91 -6.02
N GLY A 326 16.48 -11.82 -5.90
CA GLY A 326 17.84 -11.52 -5.41
C GLY A 326 17.96 -11.57 -3.87
N TYR A 327 16.83 -11.60 -3.17
CA TYR A 327 16.73 -11.71 -1.70
C TYR A 327 16.50 -13.15 -1.23
N ASP A 328 16.55 -14.14 -2.13
CA ASP A 328 16.44 -15.57 -1.84
C ASP A 328 17.80 -16.25 -1.56
N GLY A 329 18.90 -15.51 -1.64
CA GLY A 329 20.24 -16.05 -1.46
C GLY A 329 20.69 -17.02 -2.59
N ALA A 330 19.91 -17.18 -3.66
CA ALA A 330 20.25 -18.06 -4.78
C ALA A 330 21.43 -17.53 -5.61
N ALA A 331 21.73 -16.24 -5.54
CA ALA A 331 22.85 -15.60 -6.22
C ALA A 331 24.23 -16.00 -5.68
N VAL A 332 24.30 -16.64 -4.50
CA VAL A 332 25.56 -16.81 -3.76
C VAL A 332 26.21 -18.19 -3.96
N SER A 333 25.41 -19.24 -3.86
CA SER A 333 25.90 -20.62 -3.87
C SER A 333 24.75 -21.61 -4.02
N SER A 334 25.06 -22.85 -4.38
CA SER A 334 24.08 -23.94 -4.40
C SER A 334 23.59 -24.36 -3.01
N ASP A 335 24.24 -23.87 -1.93
CA ASP A 335 23.84 -24.13 -0.53
C ASP A 335 23.11 -22.94 0.12
N PHE A 336 22.90 -21.83 -0.62
CA PHE A 336 22.19 -20.63 -0.18
C PHE A 336 22.78 -19.96 1.07
N THR A 337 24.07 -20.18 1.33
CA THR A 337 24.76 -19.63 2.50
C THR A 337 25.92 -18.69 2.16
N VAL A 338 26.11 -17.68 3.00
CA VAL A 338 27.30 -16.79 3.00
C VAL A 338 28.11 -17.02 4.26
N SER A 339 29.44 -17.12 4.12
CA SER A 339 30.36 -17.02 5.24
C SER A 339 30.48 -15.55 5.68
N SER A 340 30.06 -15.24 6.90
CA SER A 340 30.32 -13.93 7.51
C SER A 340 31.81 -13.74 7.87
N SER A 341 32.18 -12.52 8.24
CA SER A 341 33.54 -12.16 8.68
C SER A 341 34.04 -12.95 9.89
N ASN A 342 33.13 -13.53 10.68
CA ASN A 342 33.47 -14.37 11.84
C ASN A 342 33.60 -15.87 11.48
N GLY A 343 33.43 -16.25 10.21
CA GLY A 343 33.53 -17.62 9.71
C GLY A 343 32.25 -18.46 9.82
N GLN A 344 31.15 -17.92 10.37
CA GLN A 344 29.84 -18.60 10.40
C GLN A 344 29.12 -18.50 9.05
N LYS A 345 28.40 -19.57 8.67
CA LYS A 345 27.53 -19.61 7.49
C LYS A 345 26.09 -19.23 7.87
N TYR A 346 25.47 -18.37 7.07
CA TYR A 346 24.10 -17.87 7.26
C TYR A 346 23.28 -18.01 5.99
N VAL A 347 21.97 -18.31 6.12
CA VAL A 347 21.02 -18.19 5.00
C VAL A 347 20.82 -16.72 4.70
N TYR A 348 20.92 -16.39 3.42
CA TYR A 348 20.97 -15.01 2.99
C TYR A 348 19.63 -14.51 2.47
N GLY A 349 19.23 -13.35 2.98
CA GLY A 349 18.03 -12.65 2.58
C GLY A 349 16.74 -13.27 3.12
N GLY A 350 15.71 -12.45 3.22
CA GLY A 350 14.39 -12.88 3.59
C GLY A 350 13.36 -11.82 3.24
N GLY A 351 12.13 -12.07 3.64
CA GLY A 351 11.05 -11.12 3.40
C GLY A 351 9.81 -11.45 4.18
N SER A 352 8.90 -10.48 4.21
CA SER A 352 7.61 -10.63 4.84
C SER A 352 6.68 -11.47 3.99
N GLY A 353 6.83 -11.52 2.66
CA GLY A 353 5.74 -11.85 1.75
C GLY A 353 4.63 -10.79 1.78
N TRP A 354 3.54 -10.99 1.04
CA TRP A 354 2.46 -10.01 1.00
C TRP A 354 1.73 -9.87 2.35
N LEU A 355 1.50 -8.62 2.72
CA LEU A 355 0.73 -8.15 3.86
C LEU A 355 -0.24 -7.08 3.39
N THR A 356 -1.38 -6.95 4.07
CA THR A 356 -2.35 -5.87 3.87
C THR A 356 -2.30 -4.96 5.08
N ALA A 357 -1.98 -3.68 4.86
CA ALA A 357 -2.06 -2.61 5.85
C ALA A 357 -3.41 -1.90 5.73
N ARG A 358 -4.06 -1.64 6.85
CA ARG A 358 -5.27 -0.81 6.96
C ARG A 358 -4.98 0.36 7.87
N ALA A 359 -5.36 1.55 7.42
CA ALA A 359 -5.21 2.79 8.14
C ALA A 359 -6.57 3.46 8.29
N ALA A 360 -7.03 3.66 9.52
CA ALA A 360 -8.24 4.45 9.77
C ALA A 360 -8.05 5.89 9.28
N VAL A 361 -8.98 6.36 8.46
CA VAL A 361 -9.02 7.72 7.91
C VAL A 361 -10.33 8.41 8.26
N THR A 362 -10.39 9.73 8.08
CA THR A 362 -11.61 10.50 8.30
C THR A 362 -12.22 10.86 6.94
N PRO A 363 -13.50 10.56 6.69
CA PRO A 363 -14.13 10.88 5.42
C PRO A 363 -14.03 12.37 5.07
N SER A 364 -13.95 12.67 3.77
CA SER A 364 -13.84 14.04 3.23
C SER A 364 -12.62 14.85 3.68
N GLN A 365 -11.67 14.28 4.43
CA GLN A 365 -10.41 14.94 4.79
C GLN A 365 -9.32 14.70 3.75
N GLU A 366 -8.31 15.55 3.77
CA GLU A 366 -7.04 15.25 3.09
C GLU A 366 -6.15 14.46 4.05
N VAL A 367 -5.44 13.48 3.52
CA VAL A 367 -4.48 12.66 4.26
C VAL A 367 -3.14 12.63 3.52
N MET A 368 -2.05 12.74 4.26
CA MET A 368 -0.71 12.57 3.70
C MET A 368 -0.20 11.16 3.99
N VAL A 369 0.13 10.42 2.94
CA VAL A 369 0.70 9.07 3.03
C VAL A 369 2.17 9.13 2.60
N ARG A 370 3.07 8.69 3.46
CA ARG A 370 4.52 8.60 3.18
C ARG A 370 4.94 7.15 3.21
N ILE A 371 5.37 6.62 2.08
CA ILE A 371 5.92 5.28 1.95
C ILE A 371 7.44 5.43 1.96
N ILE A 372 8.10 4.96 3.02
CA ILE A 372 9.51 5.21 3.29
C ILE A 372 10.24 3.89 3.42
N LEU A 373 11.34 3.76 2.69
CA LEU A 373 12.31 2.68 2.82
C LEU A 373 13.69 3.32 3.01
N HIS A 374 14.43 2.87 4.01
CA HIS A 374 15.77 3.36 4.22
C HIS A 374 16.76 2.29 4.68
N ASP A 375 18.00 2.50 4.27
CA ASP A 375 19.16 1.74 4.72
C ASP A 375 19.72 2.35 5.98
N THR A 376 19.90 1.54 7.02
CA THR A 376 20.52 2.01 8.25
C THR A 376 22.00 1.65 8.30
N PHE A 377 22.80 2.55 8.87
CA PHE A 377 24.20 2.36 9.26
C PHE A 377 25.25 2.41 8.16
N ASP A 378 25.29 1.48 7.19
CA ASP A 378 26.44 1.36 6.27
C ASP A 378 26.14 1.53 4.77
N GLY A 379 24.88 1.66 4.34
CA GLY A 379 24.54 1.87 2.92
C GLY A 379 24.85 0.64 2.07
N LEU A 380 25.09 -0.49 2.72
CA LEU A 380 25.37 -1.78 2.10
C LEU A 380 24.26 -2.72 2.54
N LYS A 381 24.05 -3.77 1.75
CA LYS A 381 22.97 -4.74 1.96
C LYS A 381 21.59 -4.10 1.82
N ASP A 382 21.19 -4.00 0.57
CA ASP A 382 19.93 -3.38 0.21
C ASP A 382 18.73 -4.11 0.81
N SER A 383 17.65 -3.36 0.93
CA SER A 383 16.30 -3.83 1.14
C SER A 383 15.41 -3.34 0.02
N ALA A 384 14.31 -4.04 -0.22
CA ALA A 384 13.31 -3.67 -1.21
C ALA A 384 11.90 -3.79 -0.65
N VAL A 385 10.98 -3.02 -1.19
CA VAL A 385 9.55 -3.15 -0.92
C VAL A 385 8.78 -3.14 -2.22
N LEU A 386 7.75 -3.99 -2.30
CA LEU A 386 6.68 -3.92 -3.26
C LEU A 386 5.45 -3.34 -2.56
N PHE A 387 4.66 -2.54 -3.26
CA PHE A 387 3.35 -2.11 -2.78
C PHE A 387 2.37 -1.99 -3.94
N ASP A 388 1.11 -2.27 -3.61
CA ASP A 388 0.04 -2.42 -4.59
C ASP A 388 -1.36 -2.32 -3.96
N GLY A 389 -2.42 -2.30 -4.76
CA GLY A 389 -3.79 -2.50 -4.29
C GLY A 389 -4.32 -1.44 -3.34
N PHE A 390 -4.01 -0.15 -3.58
CA PHE A 390 -4.65 0.95 -2.86
C PHE A 390 -6.16 0.91 -3.05
N ARG A 391 -6.91 0.92 -1.94
CA ARG A 391 -8.38 0.88 -1.95
C ARG A 391 -8.98 1.46 -0.68
N TRP A 392 -10.30 1.67 -0.71
CA TRP A 392 -11.06 2.22 0.40
C TRP A 392 -11.96 1.14 1.02
N GLU A 393 -12.12 1.17 2.35
CA GLU A 393 -13.07 0.32 3.07
C GLU A 393 -14.06 1.21 3.87
N PRO A 394 -15.34 0.81 3.99
CA PRO A 394 -16.36 1.57 4.71
C PRO A 394 -16.21 1.47 6.22
N GLU A 395 -15.61 0.39 6.74
CA GLU A 395 -15.38 0.22 8.17
C GLU A 395 -14.06 0.84 8.63
N ARG A 396 -14.15 1.60 9.73
CA ARG A 396 -12.97 2.14 10.39
C ARG A 396 -12.13 1.04 11.03
N THR A 397 -11.01 0.70 10.40
CA THR A 397 -10.10 -0.35 10.87
C THR A 397 -8.64 0.09 10.77
N SER A 398 -7.81 -0.39 11.70
CA SER A 398 -6.35 -0.25 11.65
C SER A 398 -5.73 -1.60 11.97
N SER A 399 -5.01 -2.19 11.02
CA SER A 399 -4.40 -3.52 11.21
C SER A 399 -3.35 -3.80 10.14
N VAL A 400 -2.47 -4.75 10.42
CA VAL A 400 -1.64 -5.40 9.40
C VAL A 400 -1.84 -6.90 9.52
N GLY A 401 -2.06 -7.55 8.39
CA GLY A 401 -2.24 -9.00 8.37
C GLY A 401 -1.88 -9.59 7.03
N ARG A 402 -1.91 -10.91 6.94
CA ARG A 402 -1.86 -11.60 5.65
C ARG A 402 -3.15 -11.30 4.88
N PRO A 403 -3.09 -11.04 3.56
CA PRO A 403 -4.29 -10.94 2.77
C PRO A 403 -5.09 -12.26 2.86
N PRO A 404 -6.43 -12.19 2.79
CA PRO A 404 -7.26 -13.39 2.67
C PRO A 404 -6.84 -14.22 1.45
N ARG A 405 -6.98 -15.54 1.58
CA ARG A 405 -6.62 -16.52 0.54
C ARG A 405 -7.62 -16.54 -0.60
#